data_AF-A0A6I1EKH7-F1
#
_entry.id   AF-A0A6I1EKH7-F1
#
_cell.length_a   1.000
_cell.length_b   1.000
_cell.length_c   1.000
_cell.angle_alpha   90.00
_cell.angle_beta   90.00
_cell.angle_gamma   90.00
#
_symmetry.space_group_name_H-M   'P 1'
#
loop_
_entity.id
_entity.type
_entity.pdbx_description
1 polymer ?
#
loop_
_entity_poly.entity_id
_entity_poly.type
_entity_poly.pdbx_seq_one_letter_code
_entity_poly.pdbx_strand_id
1 'polypeptide(L)'
;MTTFIILCTVMALIAVAAVCLPLWFGGRSRSESDRRAQVLAILQQQSQDLEAEKAAGHIDQDEYEESRLELERRVLEETKHEEEVRSGKSSRMPRILAVILLVVIPCATVLGYYALGRYTAMDPQFIAMMEAQQQGSRGHSQRDMQKMLDDLKANLEKDPRNANGWFMLARTAASMNRFDESVEAFKRLNALVPNNADILADMADMMAAANGKVITPDVEKVLQKALSIDPTQWKVLALLAIHAWDREHYAQAADYWERLLKSVPSDFPDREQIQANINEAKRLGGVNDSISAVSPTASQRNAADGAKAEEASPANELSKTAPATASPSQLHAVAGTVILDDKMKALASPEDTVFIYARPATGSKMPVAFTKVKVKDLPYNFELNETMRMAMGAETLASTKTVIVGARISKTGNFMPQAGDLEGEMPQPVEVGDRGLVVTITTERK
;
A
#
# COMPACT_ATOMS: atom_id res chain seq x y z
N MET A 1 -8.30 -35.33 -7.38
CA MET A 1 -9.36 -34.47 -7.94
C MET A 1 -10.75 -35.02 -7.62
N THR A 2 -11.05 -36.29 -7.94
CA THR A 2 -12.35 -36.93 -7.63
C THR A 2 -12.68 -36.98 -6.12
N THR A 3 -11.71 -37.29 -5.26
CA THR A 3 -11.88 -37.36 -3.80
C THR A 3 -12.26 -36.02 -3.17
N PHE A 4 -11.67 -34.92 -3.64
CA PHE A 4 -11.95 -33.56 -3.15
C PHE A 4 -13.39 -33.13 -3.48
N ILE A 5 -13.83 -33.39 -4.72
CA ILE A 5 -15.18 -33.05 -5.18
C ILE A 5 -16.25 -33.83 -4.40
N ILE A 6 -16.01 -35.12 -4.15
CA ILE A 6 -16.89 -35.97 -3.33
C ILE A 6 -17.02 -35.41 -1.91
N LEU A 7 -15.90 -35.00 -1.31
CA LEU A 7 -15.89 -34.46 0.06
C LEU A 7 -16.65 -33.13 0.15
N CYS A 8 -16.45 -32.23 -0.83
CA CYS A 8 -17.19 -30.97 -0.89
C CYS A 8 -18.70 -31.16 -1.10
N THR A 9 -19.11 -32.11 -1.95
CA THR A 9 -20.53 -32.40 -2.20
C THR A 9 -21.21 -33.00 -0.97
N VAL A 10 -20.55 -33.92 -0.27
CA VAL A 10 -21.07 -34.49 0.98
C VAL A 10 -21.23 -33.41 2.05
N MET A 11 -20.24 -32.54 2.23
CA MET A 11 -20.30 -31.47 3.22
C MET A 11 -21.43 -30.47 2.93
N ALA A 12 -21.68 -30.15 1.66
CA ALA A 12 -22.78 -29.30 1.24
C ALA A 12 -24.16 -29.93 1.53
N LEU A 13 -24.33 -31.22 1.27
CA LEU A 13 -25.57 -31.94 1.57
C LEU A 13 -25.86 -31.98 3.08
N ILE A 14 -24.84 -32.16 3.91
CA ILE A 14 -24.97 -32.12 5.37
C ILE A 14 -25.44 -30.74 5.85
N ALA A 15 -24.85 -29.66 5.31
CA ALA A 15 -25.23 -28.30 5.67
C ALA A 15 -26.69 -27.97 5.30
N VAL A 16 -27.13 -28.38 4.09
CA VAL A 16 -28.52 -28.22 3.65
C VAL A 16 -29.47 -29.03 4.53
N ALA A 17 -29.14 -30.28 4.83
CA ALA A 17 -29.95 -31.13 5.70
C ALA A 17 -30.12 -30.52 7.10
N ALA A 18 -29.03 -30.03 7.70
CA ALA A 18 -29.05 -29.42 9.03
C ALA A 18 -29.99 -28.20 9.14
N VAL A 19 -30.16 -27.43 8.06
CA VAL A 19 -31.06 -26.27 8.01
C VAL A 19 -32.49 -26.68 7.66
N CYS A 20 -32.68 -27.57 6.69
CA CYS A 20 -34.01 -27.93 6.20
C CYS A 20 -34.78 -28.89 7.14
N LEU A 21 -34.10 -29.81 7.82
CA LEU A 21 -34.73 -30.76 8.77
C LEU A 21 -35.50 -30.07 9.91
N PRO A 22 -34.92 -29.13 10.68
CA PRO A 22 -35.63 -28.47 11.78
C PRO A 22 -36.79 -27.57 11.29
N LEU A 23 -36.67 -27.00 10.09
CA LEU A 23 -37.72 -26.18 9.47
C LEU A 23 -38.89 -27.02 8.94
N TRP A 24 -38.64 -28.25 8.47
CA TRP A 24 -39.68 -29.12 7.94
C TRP A 24 -40.40 -29.89 9.05
N PHE A 25 -39.67 -30.38 10.05
CA PHE A 25 -40.19 -31.22 11.13
C PHE A 25 -40.53 -30.47 12.43
N GLY A 26 -40.69 -29.13 12.35
CA GLY A 26 -41.06 -28.20 13.45
C GLY A 26 -41.57 -28.83 14.74
N GLY A 27 -40.66 -29.07 15.69
CA GLY A 27 -40.93 -29.67 16.99
C GLY A 27 -41.54 -28.68 17.98
N ARG A 28 -42.84 -28.38 17.83
CA ARG A 28 -43.59 -27.56 18.81
C ARG A 28 -44.92 -28.13 19.30
N SER A 29 -45.43 -29.23 18.74
CA SER A 29 -46.73 -29.76 19.22
C SER A 29 -46.63 -30.61 20.50
N ARG A 30 -45.48 -31.26 20.77
CA ARG A 30 -45.35 -32.21 21.89
C ARG A 30 -45.14 -31.53 23.25
N SER A 31 -44.43 -30.40 23.27
CA SER A 31 -44.23 -29.61 24.51
C SER A 31 -45.52 -28.91 24.95
N GLU A 32 -46.39 -28.56 24.02
CA GLU A 32 -47.63 -27.85 24.31
C GLU A 32 -48.73 -28.81 24.77
N SER A 33 -48.81 -30.03 24.20
CA SER A 33 -49.72 -31.08 24.67
C SER A 33 -49.43 -31.53 26.10
N ASP A 34 -48.15 -31.68 26.46
CA ASP A 34 -47.77 -32.10 27.81
C ASP A 34 -48.08 -31.01 28.86
N ARG A 35 -47.89 -29.74 28.50
CA ARG A 35 -48.27 -28.59 29.36
C ARG A 35 -49.78 -28.51 29.58
N ARG A 36 -50.60 -28.76 28.54
CA ARG A 36 -52.07 -28.82 28.64
C ARG A 36 -52.55 -29.88 29.63
N ALA A 37 -52.02 -31.10 29.51
CA ALA A 37 -52.40 -32.21 30.38
C ALA A 37 -52.09 -31.89 31.85
N GLN A 38 -50.98 -31.22 32.13
CA GLN A 38 -50.62 -30.78 33.48
C GLN A 38 -51.54 -29.69 34.03
N VAL A 39 -51.82 -28.64 33.24
CA VAL A 39 -52.69 -27.53 33.70
C VAL A 39 -54.12 -28.01 33.94
N LEU A 40 -54.69 -28.82 33.02
CA LEU A 40 -56.03 -29.39 33.20
C LEU A 40 -56.09 -30.33 34.41
N ALA A 41 -55.06 -31.14 34.66
CA ALA A 41 -55.00 -31.99 35.85
C ALA A 41 -54.99 -31.18 37.16
N ILE A 42 -54.28 -30.04 37.19
CA ILE A 42 -54.26 -29.15 38.35
C ILE A 42 -55.63 -28.53 38.59
N LEU A 43 -56.30 -28.04 37.54
CA LEU A 43 -57.64 -27.44 37.67
C LEU A 43 -58.70 -28.47 38.09
N GLN A 44 -58.60 -29.70 37.57
CA GLN A 44 -59.45 -30.81 38.01
C GLN A 44 -59.21 -31.15 39.49
N GLN A 45 -57.96 -31.18 39.93
CA GLN A 45 -57.63 -31.41 41.33
C GLN A 45 -58.23 -30.30 42.23
N GLN A 46 -58.06 -29.04 41.86
CA GLN A 46 -58.65 -27.91 42.61
C GLN A 46 -60.17 -27.99 42.70
N SER A 47 -60.85 -28.48 41.65
CA SER A 47 -62.31 -28.68 41.71
C SER A 47 -62.72 -29.77 42.71
N GLN A 48 -61.94 -30.85 42.81
CA GLN A 48 -62.21 -31.94 43.74
C GLN A 48 -61.94 -31.52 45.19
N ASP A 49 -60.86 -30.78 45.42
CA ASP A 49 -60.51 -30.26 46.74
C ASP A 49 -61.60 -29.30 47.24
N LEU A 50 -62.10 -28.40 46.38
CA LEU A 50 -63.19 -27.48 46.70
C LEU A 50 -64.50 -28.22 47.07
N GLU A 51 -64.80 -29.33 46.38
CA GLU A 51 -65.97 -30.15 46.69
C GLU A 51 -65.80 -30.95 47.99
N ALA A 52 -64.59 -31.39 48.30
CA ALA A 52 -64.26 -32.04 49.57
C ALA A 52 -64.36 -31.08 50.77
N GLU A 53 -63.89 -29.84 50.62
CA GLU A 53 -63.99 -28.80 51.66
C GLU A 53 -65.44 -28.45 51.99
N LYS A 54 -66.30 -28.36 50.96
CA LYS A 54 -67.73 -28.20 51.13
C LYS A 54 -68.36 -29.40 51.84
N ALA A 55 -68.02 -30.62 51.43
CA ALA A 55 -68.55 -31.83 52.04
C ALA A 55 -68.13 -31.99 53.51
N ALA A 56 -66.95 -31.49 53.87
CA ALA A 56 -66.45 -31.42 55.24
C ALA A 56 -67.07 -30.27 56.06
N GLY A 57 -67.84 -29.38 55.42
CA GLY A 57 -68.50 -28.23 56.06
C GLY A 57 -67.56 -27.08 56.40
N HIS A 58 -66.38 -27.00 55.76
CA HIS A 58 -65.39 -25.95 55.99
C HIS A 58 -65.73 -24.64 55.26
N ILE A 59 -66.42 -24.73 54.14
CA ILE A 59 -66.93 -23.60 53.35
C ILE A 59 -68.45 -23.71 53.22
N ASP A 60 -69.12 -22.57 53.12
CA ASP A 60 -70.57 -22.54 52.92
C ASP A 60 -70.97 -22.69 51.43
N GLN A 61 -72.28 -22.75 51.15
CA GLN A 61 -72.79 -22.96 49.79
C GLN A 61 -72.46 -21.78 48.87
N ASP A 62 -72.47 -20.56 49.40
CA ASP A 62 -72.32 -19.34 48.61
C ASP A 62 -70.84 -19.16 48.23
N GLU A 63 -69.90 -19.40 49.16
CA GLU A 63 -68.46 -19.40 48.90
C GLU A 63 -68.04 -20.49 47.90
N TYR A 64 -68.67 -21.67 47.96
CA TYR A 64 -68.44 -22.75 46.99
C TYR A 64 -68.85 -22.33 45.57
N GLU A 65 -70.04 -21.72 45.42
CA GLU A 65 -70.54 -21.29 44.11
C GLU A 65 -69.69 -20.18 43.49
N GLU A 66 -69.24 -19.21 44.29
CA GLU A 66 -68.35 -18.14 43.81
C GLU A 66 -67.00 -18.71 43.33
N SER A 67 -66.36 -19.55 44.15
CA SER A 67 -65.07 -20.18 43.84
C SER A 67 -65.16 -21.10 42.62
N ARG A 68 -66.28 -21.84 42.48
CA ARG A 68 -66.52 -22.69 41.32
C ARG A 68 -66.68 -21.86 40.04
N LEU A 69 -67.41 -20.75 40.08
CA LEU A 69 -67.58 -19.88 38.93
C LEU A 69 -66.25 -19.26 38.47
N GLU A 70 -65.38 -18.89 39.42
CA GLU A 70 -64.03 -18.41 39.08
C GLU A 70 -63.21 -19.50 38.39
N LEU A 71 -63.27 -20.74 38.89
CA LEU A 71 -62.56 -21.88 38.30
C LEU A 71 -63.07 -22.19 36.88
N GLU A 72 -64.39 -22.18 36.66
CA GLU A 72 -65.00 -22.35 35.34
C GLU A 72 -64.55 -21.25 34.36
N ARG A 73 -64.46 -20.00 34.83
CA ARG A 73 -63.96 -18.88 34.03
C ARG A 73 -62.49 -19.03 33.67
N ARG A 74 -61.63 -19.47 34.59
CA ARG A 74 -60.20 -19.72 34.31
C ARG A 74 -60.01 -20.84 33.30
N VAL A 75 -60.81 -21.91 33.37
CA VAL A 75 -60.81 -22.98 32.35
C VAL A 75 -61.20 -22.43 30.98
N LEU A 76 -62.21 -21.56 30.93
CA LEU A 76 -62.63 -20.90 29.69
C LEU A 76 -61.57 -19.93 29.14
N GLU A 77 -60.90 -19.15 29.98
CA GLU A 77 -59.83 -18.24 29.54
C GLU A 77 -58.60 -19.01 29.00
N GLU A 78 -58.16 -20.08 29.68
CA GLU A 78 -57.04 -20.91 29.24
C GLU A 78 -57.35 -21.65 27.91
N THR A 79 -58.61 -22.07 27.71
CA THR A 79 -59.04 -22.66 26.43
C THR A 79 -59.18 -21.64 25.30
N LYS A 80 -59.55 -20.39 25.60
CA LYS A 80 -59.74 -19.32 24.60
C LYS A 80 -58.43 -18.71 24.12
N HIS A 81 -57.44 -18.53 25.01
CA HIS A 81 -56.09 -18.07 24.65
C HIS A 81 -55.41 -19.02 23.65
N GLU A 82 -55.87 -20.28 23.60
CA GLU A 82 -55.35 -21.31 22.73
C GLU A 82 -56.03 -21.39 21.34
N GLU A 83 -57.31 -21.02 21.21
CA GLU A 83 -57.93 -20.83 19.89
C GLU A 83 -57.24 -19.70 19.12
N GLU A 84 -56.82 -18.63 19.80
CA GLU A 84 -56.05 -17.55 19.19
C GLU A 84 -54.64 -18.00 18.72
N VAL A 85 -53.97 -18.87 19.50
CA VAL A 85 -52.64 -19.41 19.14
C VAL A 85 -52.73 -20.48 18.03
N ARG A 86 -53.75 -21.36 18.06
CA ARG A 86 -53.99 -22.37 16.99
C ARG A 86 -54.53 -21.76 15.70
N SER A 87 -55.25 -20.63 15.77
CA SER A 87 -55.73 -19.84 14.63
C SER A 87 -54.63 -19.05 13.93
N GLY A 88 -53.44 -18.98 14.53
CA GLY A 88 -52.20 -18.53 13.88
C GLY A 88 -51.86 -19.41 12.68
N LYS A 89 -52.54 -19.15 11.55
CA LYS A 89 -52.41 -19.79 10.24
C LYS A 89 -50.96 -20.20 10.04
N SER A 90 -50.67 -21.49 10.18
CA SER A 90 -49.35 -22.09 9.97
C SER A 90 -48.78 -21.49 8.70
N SER A 91 -47.94 -20.47 8.88
CA SER A 91 -47.50 -19.65 7.77
C SER A 91 -46.73 -20.61 6.88
N ARG A 92 -47.09 -20.75 5.60
CA ARG A 92 -46.30 -21.57 4.65
C ARG A 92 -44.91 -20.95 4.44
N MET A 93 -44.67 -19.75 4.97
CA MET A 93 -43.45 -18.97 4.82
C MET A 93 -42.15 -19.67 5.20
N PRO A 94 -41.99 -20.41 6.32
CA PRO A 94 -40.73 -21.10 6.62
C PRO A 94 -40.50 -22.30 5.70
N ARG A 95 -41.57 -22.95 5.20
CA ARG A 95 -41.45 -24.01 4.18
C ARG A 95 -41.09 -23.42 2.81
N ILE A 96 -41.69 -22.30 2.43
CA ILE A 96 -41.36 -21.57 1.19
C ILE A 96 -39.91 -21.06 1.25
N LEU A 97 -39.49 -20.49 2.38
CA LEU A 97 -38.12 -20.01 2.58
C LEU A 97 -37.10 -21.16 2.51
N ALA A 98 -37.43 -22.34 3.07
CA ALA A 98 -36.58 -23.53 2.96
C ALA A 98 -36.44 -24.01 1.51
N VAL A 99 -37.52 -24.01 0.73
CA VAL A 99 -37.48 -24.37 -0.70
C VAL A 99 -36.69 -23.34 -1.52
N ILE A 100 -36.88 -22.05 -1.23
CA ILE A 100 -36.11 -20.97 -1.88
C ILE A 100 -34.63 -21.14 -1.61
N LEU A 101 -34.21 -21.34 -0.36
CA LEU A 101 -32.80 -21.54 -0.01
C LEU A 101 -32.20 -22.79 -0.67
N LEU A 102 -32.96 -23.89 -0.72
CA LEU A 102 -32.53 -25.15 -1.33
C LEU A 102 -32.33 -25.06 -2.85
N VAL A 103 -33.04 -24.17 -3.54
CA VAL A 103 -32.93 -24.01 -5.00
C VAL A 103 -32.00 -22.86 -5.37
N VAL A 104 -32.13 -21.71 -4.70
CA VAL A 104 -31.41 -20.48 -5.07
C VAL A 104 -29.93 -20.61 -4.76
N ILE A 105 -29.53 -21.20 -3.63
CA ILE A 105 -28.11 -21.31 -3.26
C ILE A 105 -27.35 -22.20 -4.25
N PRO A 106 -27.80 -23.42 -4.61
CA PRO A 106 -27.12 -24.23 -5.61
C PRO A 106 -27.12 -23.58 -7.00
N CYS A 107 -28.24 -22.98 -7.41
CA CYS A 107 -28.34 -22.35 -8.73
C CYS A 107 -27.41 -21.13 -8.85
N ALA A 108 -27.34 -20.29 -7.81
CA ALA A 108 -26.42 -19.16 -7.73
C ALA A 108 -24.96 -19.62 -7.67
N THR A 109 -24.68 -20.75 -7.00
CA THR A 109 -23.33 -21.34 -6.96
C THR A 109 -22.90 -21.83 -8.34
N VAL A 110 -23.78 -22.52 -9.07
CA VAL A 110 -23.51 -23.01 -10.44
C VAL A 110 -23.35 -21.85 -11.42
N LEU A 111 -24.25 -20.86 -11.38
CA LEU A 111 -24.16 -19.66 -12.22
C LEU A 111 -22.93 -18.82 -11.90
N GLY A 112 -22.60 -18.65 -10.63
CA GLY A 112 -21.37 -17.97 -10.20
C GLY A 112 -20.12 -18.69 -10.71
N TYR A 113 -20.12 -20.03 -10.67
CA TYR A 113 -19.03 -20.83 -11.23
C TYR A 113 -18.92 -20.69 -12.76
N TYR A 114 -20.04 -20.62 -13.48
CA TYR A 114 -20.01 -20.37 -14.93
C TYR A 114 -19.61 -18.93 -15.31
N ALA A 115 -19.98 -17.94 -14.49
CA ALA A 115 -19.70 -16.53 -14.78
C ALA A 115 -18.29 -16.08 -14.35
N LEU A 116 -17.79 -16.58 -13.21
CA LEU A 116 -16.49 -16.18 -12.62
C LEU A 116 -15.42 -17.26 -12.79
N GLY A 117 -15.81 -18.53 -12.93
CA GLY A 117 -14.89 -19.66 -13.07
C GLY A 117 -14.35 -19.76 -14.50
N ARG A 118 -13.03 -19.92 -14.63
CA ARG A 118 -12.39 -20.23 -15.91
C ARG A 118 -12.60 -21.71 -16.26
N TYR A 119 -13.72 -22.03 -16.89
CA TYR A 119 -14.04 -23.38 -17.37
C TYR A 119 -13.04 -23.92 -18.41
N THR A 120 -12.29 -23.03 -19.07
CA THR A 120 -11.25 -23.40 -20.05
C THR A 120 -10.12 -24.22 -19.45
N ALA A 121 -9.90 -24.19 -18.13
CA ALA A 121 -8.84 -24.96 -17.46
C ALA A 121 -9.05 -26.49 -17.49
N MET A 122 -10.25 -26.97 -17.82
CA MET A 122 -10.61 -28.39 -17.90
C MET A 122 -10.88 -28.86 -19.34
N ASP A 123 -10.73 -27.98 -20.34
CA ASP A 123 -10.86 -28.35 -21.75
C ASP A 123 -9.68 -29.28 -22.12
N PRO A 124 -9.92 -30.49 -22.65
CA PRO A 124 -8.85 -31.39 -23.10
C PRO A 124 -7.88 -30.72 -24.09
N GLN A 125 -8.37 -29.77 -24.91
CA GLN A 125 -7.52 -29.02 -25.83
C GLN A 125 -6.67 -27.97 -25.12
N PHE A 126 -7.21 -27.31 -24.08
CA PHE A 126 -6.45 -26.38 -23.24
C PHE A 126 -5.43 -27.12 -22.36
N ILE A 127 -5.75 -28.30 -21.84
CA ILE A 127 -4.82 -29.17 -21.11
C ILE A 127 -3.71 -29.67 -22.06
N ALA A 128 -4.06 -30.12 -23.27
CA ALA A 128 -3.07 -30.51 -24.28
C ALA A 128 -2.21 -29.32 -24.74
N MET A 129 -2.79 -28.12 -24.86
CA MET A 129 -2.06 -26.88 -25.15
C MET A 129 -1.16 -26.48 -23.97
N MET A 130 -1.60 -26.67 -22.72
CA MET A 130 -0.77 -26.45 -21.53
C MET A 130 0.35 -27.48 -21.40
N GLU A 131 0.12 -28.75 -21.74
CA GLU A 131 1.15 -29.80 -21.77
C GLU A 131 2.15 -29.56 -22.90
N ALA A 132 1.69 -29.13 -24.09
CA ALA A 132 2.55 -28.73 -25.20
C ALA A 132 3.34 -27.45 -24.85
N GLN A 133 2.73 -26.50 -24.13
CA GLN A 133 3.39 -25.30 -23.64
C GLN A 133 4.31 -25.59 -22.44
N GLN A 134 4.05 -26.62 -21.62
CA GLN A 134 4.97 -27.14 -20.59
C GLN A 134 6.11 -27.95 -21.18
N GLN A 135 5.91 -28.65 -22.31
CA GLN A 135 6.99 -29.26 -23.08
C GLN A 135 7.84 -28.19 -23.78
N GLY A 136 7.24 -27.10 -24.25
CA GLY A 136 7.95 -25.91 -24.75
C GLY A 136 8.56 -25.02 -23.66
N SER A 137 8.12 -25.16 -22.40
CA SER A 137 8.55 -24.37 -21.23
C SER A 137 9.23 -25.21 -20.14
N ARG A 138 9.62 -26.45 -20.44
CA ARG A 138 10.81 -27.04 -19.80
C ARG A 138 11.98 -26.25 -20.36
N GLY A 139 12.29 -25.13 -19.71
CA GLY A 139 13.63 -24.58 -19.76
C GLY A 139 14.60 -25.75 -19.62
N HIS A 140 15.60 -25.81 -20.51
CA HIS A 140 16.68 -26.80 -20.51
C HIS A 140 16.86 -27.35 -19.10
N SER A 141 16.67 -28.66 -18.90
CA SER A 141 16.84 -29.22 -17.56
C SER A 141 18.22 -28.81 -17.04
N GLN A 142 18.42 -28.70 -15.73
CA GLN A 142 19.72 -28.28 -15.19
C GLN A 142 20.88 -29.10 -15.80
N ARG A 143 20.60 -30.36 -16.16
CA ARG A 143 21.49 -31.27 -16.89
C ARG A 143 21.74 -30.86 -18.35
N ASP A 144 20.71 -30.41 -19.06
CA ASP A 144 20.83 -29.91 -20.44
C ASP A 144 21.60 -28.59 -20.51
N MET A 145 21.35 -27.66 -19.56
CA MET A 145 22.15 -26.42 -19.46
C MET A 145 23.61 -26.72 -19.12
N GLN A 146 23.85 -27.69 -18.21
CA GLN A 146 25.20 -28.13 -17.88
C GLN A 146 25.90 -28.72 -19.11
N LYS A 147 25.22 -29.57 -19.88
CA LYS A 147 25.76 -30.12 -21.12
C LYS A 147 26.07 -29.02 -22.14
N MET A 148 25.18 -28.05 -22.32
CA MET A 148 25.41 -26.91 -23.22
C MET A 148 26.65 -26.10 -22.81
N LEU A 149 26.84 -25.87 -21.50
CA LEU A 149 28.03 -25.21 -20.98
C LEU A 149 29.31 -25.99 -21.31
N ASP A 150 29.30 -27.31 -21.10
CA ASP A 150 30.45 -28.17 -21.35
C ASP A 150 30.78 -28.27 -22.85
N ASP A 151 29.77 -28.39 -23.71
CA ASP A 151 29.92 -28.39 -25.17
C ASP A 151 30.49 -27.03 -25.67
N LEU A 152 30.03 -25.90 -25.11
CA LEU A 152 30.57 -24.58 -25.40
C LEU A 152 32.05 -24.47 -25.01
N LYS A 153 32.42 -24.95 -23.82
CA LYS A 153 33.84 -24.95 -23.37
C LYS A 153 34.72 -25.78 -24.31
N ALA A 154 34.32 -27.01 -24.63
CA ALA A 154 35.08 -27.89 -25.52
C ALA A 154 35.25 -27.31 -26.94
N ASN A 155 34.25 -26.59 -27.45
CA ASN A 155 34.35 -25.91 -28.74
C ASN A 155 35.29 -24.71 -28.68
N LEU A 156 35.26 -23.94 -27.59
CA LEU A 156 36.13 -22.78 -27.38
C LEU A 156 37.59 -23.16 -27.10
N GLU A 157 37.86 -24.37 -26.61
CA GLU A 157 39.23 -24.91 -26.56
C GLU A 157 39.82 -25.12 -27.97
N LYS A 158 39.00 -25.54 -28.92
CA LYS A 158 39.40 -25.76 -30.33
C LYS A 158 39.50 -24.45 -31.10
N ASP A 159 38.58 -23.52 -30.85
CA ASP A 159 38.59 -22.18 -31.44
C ASP A 159 38.48 -21.07 -30.37
N PRO A 160 39.61 -20.70 -29.73
CA PRO A 160 39.62 -19.69 -28.69
C PRO A 160 39.32 -18.27 -29.18
N ARG A 161 39.29 -18.03 -30.50
CA ARG A 161 39.04 -16.70 -31.09
C ARG A 161 37.57 -16.45 -31.40
N ASN A 162 36.69 -17.43 -31.14
CA ASN A 162 35.26 -17.28 -31.36
C ASN A 162 34.59 -16.40 -30.28
N ALA A 163 34.53 -15.09 -30.54
CA ALA A 163 33.90 -14.12 -29.65
C ALA A 163 32.43 -14.45 -29.33
N ASN A 164 31.64 -14.88 -30.33
CA ASN A 164 30.23 -15.21 -30.10
C ASN A 164 30.09 -16.44 -29.18
N GLY A 165 30.97 -17.43 -29.31
CA GLY A 165 31.02 -18.58 -28.41
C GLY A 165 31.32 -18.17 -26.96
N TRP A 166 32.28 -17.26 -26.74
CA TRP A 166 32.57 -16.73 -25.40
C TRP A 166 31.39 -15.95 -24.81
N PHE A 167 30.67 -15.17 -25.63
CA PHE A 167 29.44 -14.50 -25.20
C PHE A 167 28.35 -15.48 -24.78
N MET A 168 28.11 -16.52 -25.58
CA MET A 168 27.15 -17.58 -25.25
C MET A 168 27.55 -18.30 -23.96
N LEU A 169 28.83 -18.67 -23.81
CA LEU A 169 29.34 -19.29 -22.60
C LEU A 169 29.06 -18.43 -21.36
N ALA A 170 29.35 -17.12 -21.47
CA ALA A 170 29.13 -16.19 -20.39
C ALA A 170 27.64 -16.11 -19.99
N ARG A 171 26.73 -16.02 -20.98
CA ARG A 171 25.28 -15.97 -20.72
C ARG A 171 24.72 -17.28 -20.17
N THR A 172 25.18 -18.43 -20.68
CA THR A 172 24.77 -19.75 -20.16
C THR A 172 25.24 -19.91 -18.72
N ALA A 173 26.50 -19.58 -18.41
CA ALA A 173 27.00 -19.60 -17.04
C ALA A 173 26.19 -18.67 -16.11
N ALA A 174 25.89 -17.45 -16.57
CA ALA A 174 25.06 -16.50 -15.82
C ALA A 174 23.65 -17.04 -15.54
N SER A 175 22.99 -17.66 -16.51
CA SER A 175 21.66 -18.27 -16.32
C SER A 175 21.65 -19.41 -15.30
N MET A 176 22.80 -20.03 -15.06
CA MET A 176 23.00 -21.07 -14.05
C MET A 176 23.48 -20.50 -12.70
N ASN A 177 23.48 -19.17 -12.52
CA ASN A 177 24.06 -18.45 -11.37
C ASN A 177 25.56 -18.72 -11.14
N ARG A 178 26.29 -19.19 -12.16
CA ARG A 178 27.75 -19.41 -12.12
C ARG A 178 28.46 -18.11 -12.52
N PHE A 179 28.33 -17.08 -11.68
CA PHE A 179 28.76 -15.73 -12.02
C PHE A 179 30.28 -15.62 -12.21
N ASP A 180 31.10 -16.31 -11.41
CA ASP A 180 32.56 -16.30 -11.58
C ASP A 180 33.00 -16.81 -12.97
N GLU A 181 32.40 -17.92 -13.43
CA GLU A 181 32.68 -18.46 -14.76
C GLU A 181 32.16 -17.56 -15.88
N SER A 182 31.04 -16.89 -15.65
CA SER A 182 30.53 -15.88 -16.57
C SER A 182 31.51 -14.71 -16.71
N VAL A 183 32.05 -14.21 -15.60
CA VAL A 183 33.05 -13.14 -15.57
C VAL A 183 34.31 -13.55 -16.34
N GLU A 184 34.82 -14.76 -16.16
CA GLU A 184 35.99 -15.24 -16.91
C GLU A 184 35.72 -15.33 -18.42
N ALA A 185 34.54 -15.80 -18.82
CA ALA A 185 34.13 -15.82 -20.22
C ALA A 185 34.01 -14.40 -20.81
N PHE A 186 33.46 -13.44 -20.05
CA PHE A 186 33.40 -12.03 -20.44
C PHE A 186 34.79 -11.38 -20.53
N LYS A 187 35.74 -11.74 -19.67
CA LYS A 187 37.15 -11.28 -19.77
C LYS A 187 37.79 -11.75 -21.08
N ARG A 188 37.58 -13.01 -21.46
CA ARG A 188 38.05 -13.55 -22.76
C ARG A 188 37.39 -12.83 -23.92
N LEU A 189 36.08 -12.62 -23.85
CA LEU A 189 35.34 -11.87 -24.86
C LEU A 189 35.84 -10.44 -25.02
N ASN A 190 36.04 -9.70 -23.92
CA ASN A 190 36.56 -8.34 -23.93
C ASN A 190 38.01 -8.25 -24.45
N ALA A 191 38.80 -9.32 -24.32
CA ALA A 191 40.13 -9.39 -24.94
C ALA A 191 40.08 -9.55 -26.46
N LEU A 192 39.05 -10.22 -26.99
CA LEU A 192 38.82 -10.39 -28.43
C LEU A 192 38.15 -9.17 -29.07
N VAL A 193 37.23 -8.52 -28.33
CA VAL A 193 36.48 -7.35 -28.77
C VAL A 193 36.68 -6.23 -27.73
N PRO A 194 37.85 -5.57 -27.73
CA PRO A 194 38.16 -4.53 -26.78
C PRO A 194 37.31 -3.27 -27.04
N ASN A 195 37.16 -2.45 -26.00
CA ASN A 195 36.49 -1.13 -26.05
C ASN A 195 35.03 -1.20 -26.54
N ASN A 196 34.31 -2.26 -26.16
CA ASN A 196 32.87 -2.36 -26.37
C ASN A 196 32.14 -2.12 -25.04
N ALA A 197 31.30 -1.08 -24.99
CA ALA A 197 30.60 -0.69 -23.77
C ALA A 197 29.59 -1.74 -23.29
N ASP A 198 28.91 -2.44 -24.19
CA ASP A 198 27.93 -3.48 -23.83
C ASP A 198 28.60 -4.69 -23.18
N ILE A 199 29.74 -5.12 -23.72
CA ILE A 199 30.52 -6.23 -23.14
C ILE A 199 31.01 -5.85 -21.74
N LEU A 200 31.48 -4.61 -21.55
CA LEU A 200 31.93 -4.13 -20.25
C LEU A 200 30.76 -3.98 -19.26
N ALA A 201 29.58 -3.55 -19.72
CA ALA A 201 28.38 -3.42 -18.91
C ALA A 201 27.89 -4.79 -18.43
N ASP A 202 27.81 -5.77 -19.32
CA ASP A 202 27.44 -7.15 -18.98
C ASP A 202 28.49 -7.80 -18.06
N MET A 203 29.78 -7.56 -18.29
CA MET A 203 30.84 -8.04 -17.42
C MET A 203 30.72 -7.46 -16.01
N ALA A 204 30.50 -6.14 -15.89
CA ALA A 204 30.34 -5.47 -14.60
C ALA A 204 29.11 -5.98 -13.82
N ASP A 205 28.00 -6.21 -14.51
CA ASP A 205 26.78 -6.83 -13.96
C ASP A 205 27.08 -8.21 -13.36
N MET A 206 27.82 -9.06 -14.10
CA MET A 206 28.22 -10.37 -13.61
C MET A 206 29.23 -10.30 -12.45
N MET A 207 30.16 -9.35 -12.49
CA MET A 207 31.09 -9.13 -11.37
C MET A 207 30.35 -8.67 -10.11
N ALA A 208 29.34 -7.82 -10.24
CA ALA A 208 28.48 -7.41 -9.13
C ALA A 208 27.70 -8.62 -8.59
N ALA A 209 27.10 -9.42 -9.47
CA ALA A 209 26.35 -10.62 -9.09
C ALA A 209 27.22 -11.64 -8.33
N ALA A 210 28.48 -11.84 -8.75
CA ALA A 210 29.45 -12.67 -8.05
C ALA A 210 29.79 -12.16 -6.64
N ASN A 211 29.77 -10.83 -6.43
CA ASN A 211 30.02 -10.18 -5.16
C ASN A 211 28.72 -9.88 -4.36
N GLY A 212 27.68 -10.71 -4.51
CA GLY A 212 26.45 -10.56 -3.75
C GLY A 212 25.61 -9.34 -4.13
N LYS A 213 25.69 -8.92 -5.40
CA LYS A 213 25.04 -7.72 -5.98
C LYS A 213 25.59 -6.39 -5.46
N VAL A 214 26.84 -6.38 -5.00
CA VAL A 214 27.53 -5.18 -4.55
C VAL A 214 28.42 -4.63 -5.66
N ILE A 215 28.31 -3.33 -5.94
CA ILE A 215 29.24 -2.62 -6.81
C ILE A 215 30.52 -2.30 -6.03
N THR A 216 31.53 -3.14 -6.17
CA THR A 216 32.86 -2.93 -5.57
C THR A 216 33.66 -1.89 -6.37
N PRO A 217 34.77 -1.34 -5.84
CA PRO A 217 35.61 -0.38 -6.57
C PRO A 217 36.11 -0.89 -7.93
N ASP A 218 36.37 -2.21 -8.05
CA ASP A 218 36.78 -2.81 -9.32
C ASP A 218 35.62 -2.85 -10.33
N VAL A 219 34.40 -3.15 -9.87
CA VAL A 219 33.19 -3.09 -10.70
C VAL A 219 32.91 -1.65 -11.14
N GLU A 220 33.00 -0.70 -10.21
CA GLU A 220 32.83 0.73 -10.49
C GLU A 220 33.83 1.20 -11.57
N LYS A 221 35.09 0.77 -11.49
CA LYS A 221 36.10 1.08 -12.51
C LYS A 221 35.73 0.54 -13.90
N VAL A 222 35.17 -0.67 -13.98
CA VAL A 222 34.69 -1.24 -15.25
C VAL A 222 33.49 -0.46 -15.79
N LEU A 223 32.53 -0.10 -14.92
CA LEU A 223 31.37 0.72 -15.28
C LEU A 223 31.79 2.10 -15.80
N GLN A 224 32.72 2.77 -15.12
CA GLN A 224 33.25 4.06 -15.56
C GLN A 224 33.97 3.96 -16.91
N LYS A 225 34.72 2.88 -17.15
CA LYS A 225 35.32 2.62 -18.46
C LYS A 225 34.25 2.43 -19.53
N ALA A 226 33.21 1.65 -19.26
CA ALA A 226 32.10 1.45 -20.18
C ALA A 226 31.39 2.78 -20.51
N LEU A 227 31.14 3.61 -19.48
CA LEU A 227 30.52 4.93 -19.62
C LEU A 227 31.38 5.90 -20.46
N SER A 228 32.71 5.79 -20.38
CA SER A 228 33.63 6.60 -21.19
C SER A 228 33.62 6.22 -22.68
N ILE A 229 33.23 4.98 -23.00
CA ILE A 229 33.12 4.46 -24.37
C ILE A 229 31.74 4.83 -24.94
N ASP A 230 30.68 4.55 -24.18
CA ASP A 230 29.31 4.92 -24.52
C ASP A 230 28.63 5.61 -23.33
N PRO A 231 28.53 6.95 -23.36
CA PRO A 231 27.87 7.73 -22.30
C PRO A 231 26.36 7.52 -22.18
N THR A 232 25.75 6.80 -23.13
CA THR A 232 24.30 6.55 -23.21
C THR A 232 23.93 5.11 -22.90
N GLN A 233 24.91 4.24 -22.63
CA GLN A 233 24.71 2.83 -22.36
C GLN A 233 23.78 2.66 -21.14
N TRP A 234 22.59 2.11 -21.40
CA TRP A 234 21.47 2.10 -20.45
C TRP A 234 21.76 1.29 -19.17
N LYS A 235 22.41 0.13 -19.30
CA LYS A 235 22.73 -0.76 -18.18
C LYS A 235 23.78 -0.12 -17.27
N VAL A 236 24.80 0.51 -17.85
CA VAL A 236 25.82 1.23 -17.08
C VAL A 236 25.17 2.37 -16.29
N LEU A 237 24.33 3.17 -16.93
CA LEU A 237 23.60 4.26 -16.28
C LEU A 237 22.69 3.73 -15.15
N ALA A 238 21.97 2.64 -15.38
CA ALA A 238 21.12 2.02 -14.36
C ALA A 238 21.91 1.53 -13.14
N LEU A 239 23.02 0.81 -13.36
CA LEU A 239 23.88 0.28 -12.28
C LEU A 239 24.56 1.40 -11.50
N LEU A 240 25.06 2.44 -12.17
CA LEU A 240 25.67 3.60 -11.51
C LEU A 240 24.64 4.43 -10.74
N ALA A 241 23.41 4.55 -11.23
CA ALA A 241 22.34 5.23 -10.52
C ALA A 241 22.00 4.53 -9.20
N ILE A 242 21.84 3.20 -9.23
CA ILE A 242 21.61 2.40 -8.02
C ILE A 242 22.81 2.51 -7.07
N HIS A 243 24.03 2.43 -7.61
CA HIS A 243 25.24 2.58 -6.80
C HIS A 243 25.34 3.94 -6.09
N ALA A 244 25.01 5.03 -6.81
CA ALA A 244 24.99 6.37 -6.24
C ALA A 244 23.89 6.51 -5.18
N TRP A 245 22.72 5.92 -5.44
CA TRP A 245 21.61 5.90 -4.49
C TRP A 245 21.97 5.18 -3.17
N ASP A 246 22.57 3.99 -3.26
CA ASP A 246 22.97 3.20 -2.09
C ASP A 246 24.02 3.90 -1.22
N ARG A 247 24.76 4.86 -1.81
CA ARG A 247 25.72 5.74 -1.11
C ARG A 247 25.14 7.10 -0.73
N GLU A 248 23.82 7.27 -0.80
CA GLU A 248 23.11 8.51 -0.47
C GLU A 248 23.49 9.72 -1.36
N HIS A 249 24.16 9.48 -2.49
CA HIS A 249 24.46 10.49 -3.50
C HIS A 249 23.27 10.68 -4.44
N TYR A 250 22.14 11.09 -3.87
CA TYR A 250 20.86 11.12 -4.56
C TYR A 250 20.83 12.07 -5.78
N ALA A 251 21.53 13.21 -5.72
CA ALA A 251 21.64 14.10 -6.88
C ALA A 251 22.32 13.42 -8.09
N GLN A 252 23.37 12.64 -7.82
CA GLN A 252 24.08 11.89 -8.86
C GLN A 252 23.24 10.70 -9.37
N ALA A 253 22.51 10.02 -8.48
CA ALA A 253 21.56 8.97 -8.87
C ALA A 253 20.47 9.51 -9.82
N ALA A 254 19.92 10.69 -9.51
CA ALA A 254 18.93 11.35 -10.37
C ALA A 254 19.50 11.66 -11.76
N ASP A 255 20.73 12.19 -11.87
CA ASP A 255 21.38 12.46 -13.15
C ASP A 255 21.51 11.21 -14.02
N TYR A 256 21.99 10.10 -13.44
CA TYR A 256 22.15 8.85 -14.18
C TYR A 256 20.80 8.28 -14.67
N TRP A 257 19.76 8.30 -13.83
CA TRP A 257 18.42 7.85 -14.24
C TRP A 257 17.78 8.76 -15.29
N GLU A 258 18.00 10.07 -15.23
CA GLU A 258 17.52 10.99 -16.27
C GLU A 258 18.18 10.73 -17.62
N ARG A 259 19.50 10.52 -17.61
CA ARG A 259 20.25 10.15 -18.82
C ARG A 259 19.77 8.82 -19.38
N LEU A 260 19.49 7.85 -18.51
CA LEU A 260 18.92 6.56 -18.88
C LEU A 260 17.57 6.73 -19.61
N LEU A 261 16.63 7.51 -19.05
CA LEU A 261 15.33 7.72 -19.68
C LEU A 261 15.41 8.47 -21.01
N LYS A 262 16.46 9.29 -21.21
CA LYS A 262 16.73 9.97 -22.48
C LYS A 262 17.33 9.02 -23.52
N SER A 263 18.07 7.98 -23.12
CA SER A 263 18.74 7.07 -24.04
C SER A 263 17.89 5.86 -24.46
N VAL A 264 16.83 5.52 -23.70
CA VAL A 264 15.97 4.35 -24.00
C VAL A 264 14.66 4.72 -24.72
N PRO A 265 14.08 3.81 -25.54
CA PRO A 265 12.79 3.99 -26.22
C PRO A 265 11.60 4.22 -25.28
N SER A 266 10.52 4.83 -25.75
CA SER A 266 9.33 5.16 -24.93
C SER A 266 8.61 3.94 -24.34
N ASP A 267 8.76 2.76 -24.95
CA ASP A 267 8.22 1.48 -24.49
C ASP A 267 9.20 0.67 -23.63
N PHE A 268 10.35 1.26 -23.26
CA PHE A 268 11.31 0.62 -22.36
C PHE A 268 10.62 0.18 -21.05
N PRO A 269 10.89 -1.04 -20.55
CA PRO A 269 10.34 -1.50 -19.28
C PRO A 269 10.67 -0.55 -18.13
N ASP A 270 9.79 -0.50 -17.12
CA ASP A 270 10.06 0.20 -15.85
C ASP A 270 10.27 1.72 -15.96
N ARG A 271 9.97 2.37 -17.10
CA ARG A 271 10.09 3.85 -17.25
C ARG A 271 9.37 4.62 -16.15
N GLU A 272 8.17 4.20 -15.77
CA GLU A 272 7.41 4.83 -14.67
C GLU A 272 8.14 4.70 -13.33
N GLN A 273 8.70 3.53 -13.05
CA GLN A 273 9.48 3.29 -11.83
C GLN A 273 10.76 4.12 -11.82
N ILE A 274 11.47 4.22 -12.94
CA ILE A 274 12.67 5.06 -13.06
C ILE A 274 12.29 6.53 -12.87
N GLN A 275 11.16 6.98 -13.41
CA GLN A 275 10.65 8.34 -13.18
C GLN A 275 10.33 8.60 -11.71
N ALA A 276 9.71 7.64 -11.02
CA ALA A 276 9.46 7.72 -9.59
C ALA A 276 10.78 7.80 -8.79
N ASN A 277 11.77 6.98 -9.15
CA ASN A 277 13.09 6.98 -8.52
C ASN A 277 13.82 8.32 -8.73
N ILE A 278 13.71 8.94 -9.91
CA ILE A 278 14.24 10.30 -10.17
C ILE A 278 13.57 11.32 -9.25
N ASN A 279 12.24 11.28 -9.15
CA ASN A 279 11.51 12.23 -8.32
C ASN A 279 11.91 12.10 -6.85
N GLU A 280 12.05 10.87 -6.36
CA GLU A 280 12.47 10.61 -4.99
C GLU A 280 13.94 10.98 -4.75
N ALA A 281 14.83 10.67 -5.70
CA ALA A 281 16.23 11.06 -5.63
C ALA A 281 16.39 12.58 -5.61
N LYS A 282 15.59 13.31 -6.38
CA LYS A 282 15.58 14.78 -6.34
C LYS A 282 15.05 15.30 -5.01
N ARG A 283 14.02 14.65 -4.45
CA ARG A 283 13.49 15.00 -3.13
C ARG A 283 14.57 14.84 -2.06
N LEU A 284 15.24 13.69 -2.01
CA LEU A 284 16.29 13.37 -1.03
C LEU A 284 17.59 14.15 -1.28
N GLY A 285 18.00 14.30 -2.53
CA GLY A 285 19.17 15.10 -2.93
C GLY A 285 18.97 16.58 -2.62
N GLY A 286 17.75 17.09 -2.81
CA GLY A 286 17.36 18.40 -2.34
C GLY A 286 17.46 18.55 -0.82
N VAL A 287 17.24 17.50 -0.02
CA VAL A 287 17.43 17.52 1.45
C VAL A 287 18.91 17.70 1.79
N ASN A 288 19.78 16.93 1.17
CA ASN A 288 21.23 17.02 1.42
C ASN A 288 21.85 18.32 0.90
N ASP A 289 21.41 18.82 -0.25
CA ASP A 289 21.87 20.11 -0.80
C ASP A 289 21.29 21.29 -0.02
N SER A 290 20.06 21.22 0.50
CA SER A 290 19.47 22.32 1.31
C SER A 290 20.03 22.39 2.73
N ILE A 291 20.53 21.28 3.28
CA ILE A 291 21.30 21.28 4.55
C ILE A 291 22.71 21.85 4.33
N SER A 292 23.29 21.68 3.13
CA SER A 292 24.66 22.11 2.82
C SER A 292 24.76 23.50 2.18
N ALA A 293 23.70 23.97 1.51
CA ALA A 293 23.68 25.24 0.78
C ALA A 293 22.69 26.23 1.42
N VAL A 294 23.08 26.82 2.55
CA VAL A 294 22.49 28.10 2.94
C VAL A 294 23.01 29.14 1.94
N SER A 295 22.14 29.57 1.01
CA SER A 295 22.51 30.64 0.08
C SER A 295 22.90 31.91 0.88
N PRO A 296 23.93 32.67 0.45
CA PRO A 296 24.38 33.88 1.14
C PRO A 296 23.27 34.92 1.33
N THR A 297 22.25 34.93 0.48
CA THR A 297 21.06 35.80 0.60
C THR A 297 20.03 35.33 1.62
N ALA A 298 19.93 34.00 1.88
CA ALA A 298 19.05 33.45 2.91
C ALA A 298 19.64 33.66 4.31
N SER A 299 20.96 33.58 4.44
CA SER A 299 21.68 33.91 5.68
C SER A 299 21.46 35.36 6.13
N GLN A 300 21.32 36.30 5.18
CA GLN A 300 21.04 37.72 5.51
C GLN A 300 19.59 37.98 5.92
N ARG A 301 18.61 37.23 5.38
CA ARG A 301 17.18 37.39 5.74
C ARG A 301 16.80 36.64 7.03
N ASN A 302 17.53 35.57 7.36
CA ASN A 302 17.41 34.85 8.63
C ASN A 302 18.12 35.55 9.80
N ALA A 303 18.99 36.53 9.52
CA ALA A 303 19.78 37.27 10.52
C ALA A 303 19.10 38.54 11.06
N ALA A 304 17.81 38.78 10.76
CA ALA A 304 17.09 39.96 11.25
C ALA A 304 16.59 39.82 12.72
N ASP A 305 17.25 38.98 13.52
CA ASP A 305 17.16 39.00 14.98
C ASP A 305 18.53 38.60 15.57
N GLY A 306 19.39 39.60 15.82
CA GLY A 306 20.73 39.35 16.36
C GLY A 306 21.79 40.41 16.05
N ALA A 307 21.47 41.70 16.17
CA ALA A 307 22.49 42.75 16.13
C ALA A 307 23.32 42.74 17.43
N LYS A 308 24.52 42.12 17.38
CA LYS A 308 25.80 42.56 17.99
C LYS A 308 26.80 41.41 18.09
N ALA A 309 27.83 41.41 17.23
CA ALA A 309 29.24 41.14 17.58
C ALA A 309 30.13 41.30 16.35
N GLU A 310 31.28 41.92 16.57
CA GLU A 310 32.27 42.42 15.62
C GLU A 310 33.13 41.34 14.92
N GLU A 311 33.58 41.72 13.72
CA GLU A 311 34.90 41.52 13.09
C GLU A 311 35.62 40.16 13.12
N ALA A 312 35.78 39.55 11.92
CA ALA A 312 37.08 39.35 11.25
C ALA A 312 36.91 38.74 9.83
N SER A 313 37.55 39.35 8.82
CA SER A 313 37.66 38.92 7.41
C SER A 313 38.87 37.96 7.18
N PRO A 314 39.20 37.46 5.97
CA PRO A 314 38.48 37.52 4.68
C PRO A 314 38.29 36.16 3.96
N ALA A 315 37.33 36.17 3.04
CA ALA A 315 37.17 35.21 1.96
C ALA A 315 38.19 35.46 0.82
N ASN A 316 38.72 34.40 0.22
CA ASN A 316 38.76 34.29 -1.25
C ASN A 316 39.00 32.85 -1.72
N GLU A 317 38.47 32.56 -2.91
CA GLU A 317 38.73 31.39 -3.76
C GLU A 317 37.99 30.09 -3.43
N LEU A 318 36.77 29.97 -3.98
CA LEU A 318 36.37 28.89 -4.92
C LEU A 318 34.87 29.03 -5.20
N SER A 319 34.50 30.07 -5.95
CA SER A 319 33.19 30.19 -6.59
C SER A 319 33.38 30.39 -8.08
N LYS A 320 33.50 29.29 -8.82
CA LYS A 320 33.20 29.27 -10.25
C LYS A 320 32.95 27.84 -10.71
N THR A 321 31.68 27.52 -10.92
CA THR A 321 31.05 26.55 -11.83
C THR A 321 30.03 25.63 -11.16
N ALA A 322 28.89 26.21 -10.77
CA ALA A 322 27.62 25.50 -10.83
C ALA A 322 26.92 25.90 -12.15
N PRO A 323 26.48 24.95 -12.99
CA PRO A 323 25.68 25.25 -14.17
C PRO A 323 24.35 25.89 -13.76
N ALA A 324 24.02 27.00 -14.39
CA ALA A 324 22.72 27.64 -14.29
C ALA A 324 21.64 26.76 -14.94
N THR A 325 20.87 26.03 -14.12
CA THR A 325 19.59 25.47 -14.54
C THR A 325 18.44 26.28 -13.92
N ALA A 326 17.73 26.96 -14.82
CA ALA A 326 16.51 27.76 -14.65
C ALA A 326 16.62 29.09 -13.86
N SER A 327 16.21 30.17 -14.52
CA SER A 327 16.00 31.48 -13.88
C SER A 327 14.82 31.40 -12.91
N PRO A 328 14.90 31.98 -11.69
CA PRO A 328 13.83 31.94 -10.67
C PRO A 328 12.45 32.44 -11.16
N SER A 329 12.44 33.25 -12.22
CA SER A 329 11.27 33.98 -12.74
C SER A 329 10.24 33.12 -13.50
N GLN A 330 10.50 31.83 -13.74
CA GLN A 330 9.60 30.93 -14.47
C GLN A 330 8.99 29.82 -13.61
N LEU A 331 9.34 29.74 -12.32
CA LEU A 331 8.83 28.73 -11.40
C LEU A 331 7.73 29.36 -10.52
N HIS A 332 6.48 28.95 -10.72
CA HIS A 332 5.35 29.29 -9.84
C HIS A 332 5.37 28.43 -8.56
N ALA A 333 6.53 28.35 -7.89
CA ALA A 333 6.77 27.48 -6.76
C ALA A 333 7.69 28.12 -5.72
N VAL A 334 7.58 27.67 -4.47
CA VAL A 334 8.52 27.98 -3.37
C VAL A 334 9.04 26.68 -2.77
N ALA A 335 10.32 26.63 -2.41
CA ALA A 335 10.93 25.41 -1.90
C ALA A 335 11.79 25.65 -0.65
N GLY A 336 11.83 24.68 0.25
CA GLY A 336 12.60 24.78 1.47
C GLY A 336 12.52 23.54 2.34
N THR A 337 12.96 23.69 3.59
CA THR A 337 13.00 22.65 4.61
C THR A 337 12.21 23.12 5.82
N VAL A 338 11.33 22.25 6.32
CA VAL A 338 10.68 22.44 7.62
C VAL A 338 11.44 21.64 8.67
N ILE A 339 11.76 22.30 9.77
CA ILE A 339 12.43 21.71 10.92
C ILE A 339 11.62 21.96 12.21
N LEU A 340 11.71 21.04 13.15
CA LEU A 340 11.09 21.15 14.46
C LEU A 340 12.15 21.53 15.50
N ASP A 341 11.94 22.64 16.20
CA ASP A 341 12.83 23.07 17.28
C ASP A 341 12.87 22.03 18.42
N ASP A 342 14.04 21.87 19.03
CA ASP A 342 14.26 20.87 20.09
C ASP A 342 13.33 21.06 21.29
N LYS A 343 12.96 22.31 21.63
CA LYS A 343 12.02 22.60 22.71
C LYS A 343 10.61 22.13 22.41
N MET A 344 10.27 22.03 21.12
CA MET A 344 8.94 21.68 20.62
C MET A 344 8.77 20.17 20.40
N LYS A 345 9.88 19.42 20.28
CA LYS A 345 9.87 17.96 20.11
C LYS A 345 9.10 17.22 21.21
N ALA A 346 9.21 17.69 22.45
CA ALA A 346 8.50 17.08 23.59
C ALA A 346 6.98 17.27 23.54
N LEU A 347 6.49 18.21 22.74
CA LEU A 347 5.07 18.55 22.63
C LEU A 347 4.40 17.94 21.39
N ALA A 348 5.15 17.23 20.54
CA ALA A 348 4.71 16.64 19.28
C ALA A 348 4.83 15.10 19.30
N SER A 349 3.85 14.43 18.73
CA SER A 349 3.89 12.98 18.46
C SER A 349 4.45 12.72 17.05
N PRO A 350 5.23 11.65 16.82
CA PRO A 350 5.72 11.27 15.48
C PRO A 350 4.60 11.10 14.42
N GLU A 351 3.38 10.80 14.85
CA GLU A 351 2.22 10.60 13.98
C GLU A 351 1.36 11.87 13.79
N ASP A 352 1.68 12.97 14.48
CA ASP A 352 0.98 14.24 14.29
C ASP A 352 1.15 14.75 12.85
N THR A 353 0.13 15.42 12.34
CA THR A 353 0.13 15.91 10.95
C THR A 353 0.79 17.28 10.87
N VAL A 354 1.77 17.41 9.98
CA VAL A 354 2.43 18.68 9.66
C VAL A 354 1.85 19.22 8.37
N PHE A 355 1.20 20.37 8.46
CA PHE A 355 0.73 21.16 7.34
C PHE A 355 1.80 22.18 6.96
N ILE A 356 2.35 22.06 5.76
CA ILE A 356 3.31 23.01 5.20
C ILE A 356 2.55 23.84 4.18
N TYR A 357 2.57 25.15 4.28
CA TYR A 357 1.69 26.01 3.50
C TYR A 357 2.36 27.31 3.07
N ALA A 358 1.84 27.87 1.97
CA ALA A 358 2.14 29.20 1.49
C ALA A 358 0.83 29.99 1.44
N ARG A 359 0.80 31.15 2.11
CA ARG A 359 -0.34 32.07 2.09
C ARG A 359 0.07 33.42 1.49
N PRO A 360 -0.84 34.19 0.89
CA PRO A 360 -0.52 35.53 0.41
C PRO A 360 0.01 36.41 1.55
N ALA A 361 1.00 37.24 1.27
CA ALA A 361 1.53 38.19 2.27
C ALA A 361 0.50 39.25 2.67
N THR A 362 -0.39 39.60 1.73
CA THR A 362 -1.46 40.59 1.90
C THR A 362 -2.80 39.99 1.47
N GLY A 363 -3.89 40.31 2.18
CA GLY A 363 -5.23 39.85 1.83
C GLY A 363 -5.67 38.62 2.61
N SER A 364 -6.02 37.55 1.91
CA SER A 364 -6.60 36.35 2.52
C SER A 364 -5.60 35.61 3.42
N LYS A 365 -6.08 35.16 4.59
CA LYS A 365 -5.30 34.29 5.50
C LYS A 365 -5.33 32.82 5.08
N MET A 366 -6.10 32.47 4.05
CA MET A 366 -6.17 31.10 3.54
C MET A 366 -4.93 30.78 2.69
N PRO A 367 -4.35 29.58 2.82
CA PRO A 367 -3.22 29.17 1.97
C PRO A 367 -3.60 29.02 0.49
N VAL A 368 -2.69 29.44 -0.38
CA VAL A 368 -2.78 29.27 -1.84
C VAL A 368 -2.11 27.97 -2.32
N ALA A 369 -1.18 27.44 -1.53
CA ALA A 369 -0.60 26.11 -1.73
C ALA A 369 -0.30 25.45 -0.38
N PHE A 370 -0.48 24.14 -0.26
CA PHE A 370 -0.11 23.40 0.94
C PHE A 370 0.19 21.92 0.65
N THR A 371 0.96 21.30 1.54
CA THR A 371 1.15 19.85 1.58
C THR A 371 1.02 19.33 3.02
N LYS A 372 0.83 18.02 3.17
CA LYS A 372 0.68 17.34 4.46
C LYS A 372 1.75 16.26 4.60
N VAL A 373 2.45 16.24 5.71
CA VAL A 373 3.42 15.20 6.10
C VAL A 373 3.25 14.84 7.57
N LYS A 374 4.05 13.91 8.10
CA LYS A 374 4.03 13.57 9.53
C LYS A 374 5.25 14.16 10.25
N VAL A 375 5.15 14.30 11.57
CA VAL A 375 6.27 14.80 12.39
C VAL A 375 7.50 13.90 12.27
N LYS A 376 7.32 12.58 12.16
CA LYS A 376 8.43 11.64 11.93
C LYS A 376 9.19 11.84 10.62
N ASP A 377 8.58 12.54 9.66
CA ASP A 377 9.18 12.85 8.38
C ASP A 377 10.01 14.15 8.45
N LEU A 378 9.99 14.85 9.60
CA LEU A 378 10.82 16.04 9.82
C LEU A 378 12.25 15.65 10.19
N PRO A 379 13.28 16.33 9.65
CA PRO A 379 13.20 17.49 8.75
C PRO A 379 12.67 17.15 7.36
N TYR A 380 11.70 17.92 6.85
CA TYR A 380 11.03 17.64 5.58
C TYR A 380 11.28 18.74 4.55
N ASN A 381 11.76 18.33 3.37
CA ASN A 381 11.88 19.22 2.24
C ASN A 381 10.59 19.32 1.45
N PHE A 382 10.11 20.54 1.30
CA PHE A 382 8.90 20.83 0.56
C PHE A 382 9.21 21.60 -0.73
N GLU A 383 8.38 21.36 -1.73
CA GLU A 383 8.17 22.27 -2.85
C GLU A 383 6.67 22.50 -2.95
N LEU A 384 6.23 23.74 -2.74
CA LEU A 384 4.84 24.14 -2.90
C LEU A 384 4.68 24.78 -4.27
N ASN A 385 3.81 24.21 -5.10
CA ASN A 385 3.52 24.71 -6.44
C ASN A 385 2.01 24.91 -6.66
N GLU A 386 1.63 25.43 -7.83
CA GLU A 386 0.25 25.79 -8.17
C GLU A 386 -0.76 24.62 -8.19
N THR A 387 -0.29 23.37 -8.26
CA THR A 387 -1.16 22.20 -8.29
C THR A 387 -1.65 21.78 -6.89
N MET A 388 -0.99 22.26 -5.84
CA MET A 388 -1.22 21.85 -4.45
C MET A 388 -2.24 22.75 -3.72
N ARG A 389 -3.46 22.90 -4.26
CA ARG A 389 -4.50 23.86 -3.78
C ARG A 389 -5.72 23.20 -3.13
N MET A 390 -6.37 23.90 -2.19
CA MET A 390 -7.56 23.43 -1.46
C MET A 390 -8.88 23.51 -2.24
N ALA A 391 -9.07 24.53 -3.09
CA ALA A 391 -10.34 24.79 -3.78
C ALA A 391 -10.12 25.29 -5.21
N MET A 392 -11.00 24.90 -6.13
CA MET A 392 -11.05 25.45 -7.49
C MET A 392 -11.47 26.93 -7.42
N GLY A 393 -10.63 27.84 -7.92
CA GLY A 393 -10.95 29.27 -8.07
C GLY A 393 -10.34 30.24 -7.04
N ALA A 394 -9.50 29.77 -6.10
CA ALA A 394 -8.71 30.65 -5.23
C ALA A 394 -7.46 31.21 -5.93
N GLU A 395 -6.89 32.30 -5.40
CA GLU A 395 -5.56 32.81 -5.78
C GLU A 395 -4.51 31.67 -5.76
N THR A 396 -3.54 31.71 -6.67
CA THR A 396 -2.49 30.69 -6.80
C THR A 396 -1.11 31.31 -6.58
N LEU A 397 -0.09 30.46 -6.45
CA LEU A 397 1.30 30.91 -6.50
C LEU A 397 1.65 31.57 -7.85
N ALA A 398 0.91 31.29 -8.92
CA ALA A 398 1.09 31.98 -10.20
C ALA A 398 0.54 33.42 -10.20
N SER A 399 -0.49 33.71 -9.41
CA SER A 399 -1.11 35.04 -9.31
C SER A 399 -0.53 35.91 -8.19
N THR A 400 0.31 35.34 -7.33
CA THR A 400 0.84 36.01 -6.13
C THR A 400 2.34 36.23 -6.27
N LYS A 401 2.83 37.45 -6.05
CA LYS A 401 4.28 37.75 -6.12
C LYS A 401 5.03 37.37 -4.85
N THR A 402 4.40 37.60 -3.70
CA THR A 402 5.00 37.41 -2.37
C THR A 402 4.08 36.63 -1.45
N VAL A 403 4.63 35.62 -0.78
CA VAL A 403 3.90 34.73 0.13
C VAL A 403 4.59 34.64 1.48
N ILE A 404 3.83 34.26 2.51
CA ILE A 404 4.38 33.84 3.79
C ILE A 404 4.31 32.31 3.81
N VAL A 405 5.48 31.68 3.96
CA VAL A 405 5.61 30.23 4.06
C VAL A 405 5.69 29.84 5.52
N GLY A 406 4.92 28.84 5.89
CA GLY A 406 4.83 28.36 7.27
C GLY A 406 4.57 26.88 7.36
N ALA A 407 4.76 26.36 8.57
CA ALA A 407 4.46 24.98 8.91
C ALA A 407 3.70 24.93 10.24
N ARG A 408 2.75 24.01 10.33
CA ARG A 408 1.96 23.77 11.54
C ARG A 408 1.81 22.28 11.82
N ILE A 409 2.07 21.88 13.06
CA ILE A 409 1.76 20.56 13.58
C ILE A 409 0.37 20.61 14.20
N SER A 410 -0.55 19.82 13.66
CA SER A 410 -1.89 19.61 14.19
C SER A 410 -2.01 18.23 14.82
N LYS A 411 -2.42 18.22 16.09
CA LYS A 411 -2.68 16.99 16.86
C LYS A 411 -4.01 16.33 16.47
N THR A 412 -4.96 17.12 15.95
CA THR A 412 -6.29 16.65 15.55
C THR A 412 -6.35 16.26 14.07
N GLY A 413 -5.31 16.57 13.30
CA GLY A 413 -5.30 16.40 11.84
C GLY A 413 -6.18 17.41 11.10
N ASN A 414 -6.71 18.42 11.79
CA ASN A 414 -7.48 19.49 11.18
C ASN A 414 -6.55 20.53 10.55
N PHE A 415 -6.85 20.96 9.33
CA PHE A 415 -6.07 21.98 8.62
C PHE A 415 -6.25 23.37 9.25
N MET A 416 -7.44 23.64 9.79
CA MET A 416 -7.73 24.94 10.40
C MET A 416 -6.95 25.12 11.70
N PRO A 417 -6.40 26.33 11.96
CA PRO A 417 -5.68 26.63 13.20
C PRO A 417 -6.47 26.27 14.46
N GLN A 418 -5.86 25.54 15.40
CA GLN A 418 -6.42 25.27 16.72
C GLN A 418 -5.46 25.67 17.85
N ALA A 419 -6.02 25.90 19.04
CA ALA A 419 -5.22 26.11 20.25
C ALA A 419 -4.47 24.81 20.60
N GLY A 420 -3.20 24.91 20.94
CA GLY A 420 -2.30 23.77 21.20
C GLY A 420 -1.58 23.22 19.95
N ASP A 421 -1.83 23.77 18.77
CA ASP A 421 -1.05 23.47 17.57
C ASP A 421 0.34 24.12 17.67
N LEU A 422 1.37 23.43 17.18
CA LEU A 422 2.72 23.98 17.10
C LEU A 422 2.92 24.62 15.73
N GLU A 423 3.43 25.84 15.66
CA GLU A 423 3.63 26.53 14.38
C GLU A 423 4.94 27.31 14.29
N GLY A 424 5.35 27.54 13.04
CA GLY A 424 6.43 28.41 12.64
C GLY A 424 6.15 29.01 11.28
N GLU A 425 6.45 30.30 11.10
CA GLU A 425 6.32 31.00 9.82
C GLU A 425 7.62 31.75 9.54
N MET A 426 7.90 31.99 8.26
CA MET A 426 8.98 32.90 7.86
C MET A 426 8.70 34.30 8.42
N PRO A 427 9.70 34.98 9.02
CA PRO A 427 9.51 36.28 9.65
C PRO A 427 9.23 37.40 8.65
N GLN A 428 9.65 37.22 7.39
CA GLN A 428 9.42 38.14 6.29
C GLN A 428 8.76 37.41 5.12
N PRO A 429 7.90 38.09 4.32
CA PRO A 429 7.39 37.55 3.07
C PRO A 429 8.52 37.12 2.13
N VAL A 430 8.32 36.01 1.42
CA VAL A 430 9.25 35.45 0.43
C VAL A 430 8.67 35.62 -0.97
N GLU A 431 9.54 35.72 -1.98
CA GLU A 431 9.10 35.82 -3.36
C GLU A 431 8.77 34.43 -3.93
N VAL A 432 7.76 34.35 -4.79
CA VAL A 432 7.50 33.11 -5.53
C VAL A 432 8.67 32.85 -6.48
N GLY A 433 9.28 31.67 -6.36
CA GLY A 433 10.56 31.32 -6.97
C GLY A 433 11.69 31.13 -5.96
N ASP A 434 11.54 31.62 -4.72
CA ASP A 434 12.54 31.44 -3.66
C ASP A 434 12.69 29.95 -3.28
N ARG A 435 13.95 29.52 -3.16
CA ARG A 435 14.34 28.15 -2.78
C ARG A 435 15.30 28.18 -1.59
N GLY A 436 15.40 27.07 -0.87
CA GLY A 436 16.26 26.95 0.31
C GLY A 436 15.72 27.69 1.54
N LEU A 437 14.39 27.88 1.62
CA LEU A 437 13.74 28.46 2.80
C LEU A 437 13.90 27.51 3.99
N VAL A 438 14.09 28.02 5.20
CA VAL A 438 14.13 27.21 6.42
C VAL A 438 13.02 27.66 7.35
N VAL A 439 12.00 26.82 7.50
CA VAL A 439 10.86 27.09 8.37
C VAL A 439 11.03 26.29 9.66
N THR A 440 11.28 26.99 10.77
CA THR A 440 11.43 26.38 12.08
C THR A 440 10.12 26.48 12.86
N ILE A 441 9.58 25.36 13.31
CA ILE A 441 8.42 25.31 14.20
C ILE A 441 8.90 25.56 15.63
N THR A 442 8.60 26.75 16.16
CA THR A 442 9.16 27.24 17.44
C THR A 442 8.11 27.59 18.49
N THR A 443 6.84 27.74 18.11
CA THR A 443 5.83 28.36 18.98
C THR A 443 4.61 27.47 19.13
N GLU A 444 4.04 27.38 20.34
CA GLU A 444 2.74 26.76 20.58
C GLU A 444 1.66 27.84 20.50
N ARG A 445 0.64 27.63 19.65
CA ARG A 445 -0.51 28.53 19.57
C ARG A 445 -1.32 28.43 20.86
N LYS A 446 -1.49 29.57 21.52
CA LYS A 446 -2.33 29.71 22.71
C LYS A 446 -3.81 29.86 22.37
#